data_AF-A0A371BME2-F1
#
_entry.id   AF-A0A371BME2-F1
#
_cell.length_a   1.000
_cell.length_b   1.000
_cell.length_c   1.000
_cell.angle_alpha   90.00
_cell.angle_beta   90.00
_cell.angle_gamma   90.00
#
_symmetry.space_group_name_H-M   'P 1'
#
loop_
_entity.id
_entity.type
_entity.pdbx_description
1 polymer ?
#
loop_
_entity_poly.entity_id
_entity_poly.type
_entity_poly.pdbx_seq_one_letter_code
_entity_poly.pdbx_strand_id
1 'polypeptide(L)'
;MTNPPITDHTVPPQAHASESALHAEDKGYHKNLKPRQIQMIAIGGAIGTGLFLGAGGRLNAAGPSLVIAYAVCGFFAFLILRALGELVLHRPSSGSFVSYAREFFGEKAAFVSGWFYWINWATTTIVDITAAALYMNFFGNYIPWMAAVPQWAWALIALVVVLALNLVSVKVFGEMEFWFALIKVAALVIFLIVGTYFVIFGT
;
A
#
# COMPACT_ATOMS: atom_id res chain seq x y z
N MET A 1 -43.84 33.64 6.08
CA MET A 1 -42.51 33.98 6.62
C MET A 1 -41.48 33.26 5.78
N THR A 2 -41.05 33.92 4.71
CA THR A 2 -40.05 33.42 3.75
C THR A 2 -38.67 33.61 4.36
N ASN A 3 -37.88 32.54 4.46
CA ASN A 3 -36.47 32.68 4.82
C ASN A 3 -35.80 33.67 3.86
N PRO A 4 -34.95 34.58 4.35
CA PRO A 4 -34.21 35.48 3.47
C PRO A 4 -33.26 34.67 2.57
N PRO A 5 -32.92 35.18 1.38
CA PRO A 5 -31.94 34.55 0.52
C PRO A 5 -30.60 34.51 1.25
N ILE A 6 -29.95 33.35 1.24
CA ILE A 6 -28.58 33.20 1.74
C ILE A 6 -27.72 34.15 0.90
N THR A 7 -27.31 35.27 1.49
CA THR A 7 -26.34 36.16 0.88
C THR A 7 -25.04 35.37 0.76
N ASP A 8 -24.65 35.14 -0.49
CA ASP A 8 -23.39 34.52 -0.88
C ASP A 8 -22.25 35.42 -0.39
N HIS A 9 -21.86 35.23 0.87
CA HIS A 9 -20.70 35.88 1.46
C HIS A 9 -19.46 35.22 0.88
N THR A 10 -19.03 35.73 -0.28
CA THR A 10 -17.64 35.83 -0.72
C THR A 10 -16.76 34.65 -0.30
N VAL A 11 -17.07 33.48 -0.85
CA VAL A 11 -16.08 32.41 -0.93
C VAL A 11 -14.99 32.90 -1.89
N PRO A 12 -13.71 33.02 -1.45
CA PRO A 12 -12.66 33.53 -2.32
C PRO A 12 -12.56 32.68 -3.59
N PRO A 13 -12.33 33.27 -4.78
CA PRO A 13 -12.35 32.54 -6.06
C PRO A 13 -11.41 31.32 -6.11
N GLN A 14 -10.37 31.31 -5.27
CA GLN A 14 -9.45 30.19 -5.09
C GLN A 14 -10.11 28.94 -4.48
N ALA A 15 -11.12 29.10 -3.61
CA ALA A 15 -11.84 27.98 -3.01
C ALA A 15 -12.77 27.29 -4.01
N HIS A 16 -13.42 28.03 -4.92
CA HIS A 16 -14.17 27.44 -6.04
C HIS A 16 -13.27 26.69 -7.03
N ALA A 17 -12.07 27.20 -7.31
CA ALA A 17 -11.09 26.51 -8.16
C ALA A 17 -10.59 25.20 -7.52
N SER A 18 -10.28 25.23 -6.22
CA SER A 18 -9.85 24.06 -5.43
C SER A 18 -10.93 22.95 -5.39
N GLU A 19 -12.17 23.30 -5.03
CA GLU A 19 -13.27 22.32 -4.99
C GLU A 19 -13.60 21.75 -6.37
N SER A 20 -13.57 22.58 -7.42
CA SER A 20 -13.80 22.11 -8.80
C SER A 20 -12.71 21.15 -9.28
N ALA A 21 -11.45 21.36 -8.87
CA ALA A 21 -10.32 20.51 -9.23
C ALA A 21 -10.39 19.15 -8.52
N LEU A 22 -10.82 19.12 -7.26
CA LEU A 22 -11.04 17.88 -6.49
C LEU A 22 -12.19 17.05 -7.09
N HIS A 23 -13.33 17.68 -7.38
CA HIS A 23 -14.47 16.99 -7.99
C HIS A 23 -14.26 16.62 -9.46
N ALA A 24 -13.29 17.24 -10.15
CA ALA A 24 -12.89 16.83 -11.48
C ALA A 24 -12.16 15.48 -11.46
N GLU A 25 -11.40 15.17 -10.40
CA GLU A 25 -10.77 13.86 -10.21
C GLU A 25 -11.82 12.76 -9.97
N ASP A 26 -12.96 13.05 -9.33
CA ASP A 26 -14.02 12.06 -9.06
C ASP A 26 -14.85 11.67 -10.30
N LYS A 27 -14.84 12.47 -11.37
CA LYS A 27 -15.73 12.27 -12.53
C LYS A 27 -15.32 11.04 -13.35
N GLY A 28 -16.17 10.00 -13.31
CA GLY A 28 -16.03 8.79 -14.15
C GLY A 28 -15.55 7.56 -13.38
N TYR A 29 -15.24 7.66 -12.09
CA TYR A 29 -14.89 6.50 -11.27
C TYR A 29 -16.14 5.76 -10.78
N HIS A 30 -16.22 4.47 -11.08
CA HIS A 30 -17.24 3.59 -10.51
C HIS A 30 -16.73 2.97 -9.21
N LYS A 31 -17.39 3.29 -8.08
CA LYS A 31 -17.13 2.67 -6.76
C LYS A 31 -17.61 1.22 -6.73
N ASN A 32 -16.81 0.32 -7.30
CA ASN A 32 -17.13 -1.11 -7.44
C ASN A 32 -16.52 -2.00 -6.34
N LEU A 33 -15.67 -1.46 -5.45
CA LEU A 33 -15.02 -2.23 -4.38
C LEU A 33 -15.88 -2.27 -3.12
N LYS A 34 -16.09 -3.49 -2.58
CA LYS A 34 -16.82 -3.70 -1.32
C LYS A 34 -15.93 -3.30 -0.13
N PRO A 35 -16.51 -2.87 1.02
CA PRO A 35 -15.75 -2.50 2.21
C PRO A 35 -14.74 -3.55 2.68
N ARG A 36 -15.10 -4.84 2.62
CA ARG A 36 -14.19 -5.95 2.93
C ARG A 36 -12.97 -6.04 2.02
N GLN A 37 -13.11 -5.69 0.74
CA GLN A 37 -12.00 -5.69 -0.21
C GLN A 37 -11.08 -4.52 0.09
N ILE A 38 -11.64 -3.35 0.38
CA ILE A 38 -10.87 -2.15 0.74
C ILE A 38 -10.05 -2.40 2.02
N GLN A 39 -10.66 -3.01 3.05
CA GLN A 39 -9.96 -3.34 4.28
C GLN A 39 -8.83 -4.35 4.07
N MET A 40 -9.07 -5.38 3.25
CA MET A 40 -8.03 -6.37 2.95
C MET A 40 -6.93 -5.82 2.04
N ILE A 41 -7.24 -4.91 1.11
CA ILE A 41 -6.24 -4.17 0.35
C ILE A 41 -5.36 -3.33 1.30
N ALA A 42 -5.96 -2.66 2.29
CA ALA A 42 -5.19 -1.90 3.27
C ALA A 42 -4.27 -2.79 4.11
N ILE A 43 -4.77 -3.93 4.60
CA ILE A 43 -3.98 -4.89 5.38
C ILE A 43 -2.89 -5.54 4.50
N GLY A 44 -3.26 -6.01 3.31
CA GLY A 44 -2.37 -6.69 2.37
C GLY A 44 -1.31 -5.77 1.77
N GLY A 45 -1.61 -4.48 1.63
CA GLY A 45 -0.66 -3.44 1.23
C GLY A 45 0.29 -3.06 2.36
N ALA A 46 -0.19 -3.01 3.61
CA ALA A 46 0.67 -2.79 4.77
C ALA A 46 1.62 -3.99 5.04
N ILE A 47 1.13 -5.22 4.79
CA ILE A 47 1.89 -6.46 4.93
C ILE A 47 2.57 -6.81 3.60
N GLY A 48 3.79 -6.31 3.44
CA GLY A 48 4.56 -6.47 2.21
C GLY A 48 5.81 -7.35 2.34
N THR A 49 6.61 -7.29 1.29
CA THR A 49 7.94 -7.90 1.18
C THR A 49 8.90 -7.41 2.26
N GLY A 50 8.71 -6.21 2.79
CA GLY A 50 9.46 -5.69 3.93
C GLY A 50 9.37 -6.57 5.19
N LEU A 51 8.21 -7.16 5.48
CA LEU A 51 8.05 -8.07 6.61
C LEU A 51 8.48 -9.50 6.26
N PHE A 52 8.09 -9.99 5.09
CA PHE A 52 8.33 -11.39 4.69
C PHE A 52 9.78 -11.69 4.27
N LEU A 53 10.40 -10.81 3.50
CA LEU A 53 11.77 -10.97 3.02
C LEU A 53 12.74 -10.13 3.88
N GLY A 54 12.35 -8.89 4.20
CA GLY A 54 13.23 -7.92 4.86
C GLY A 54 13.44 -8.17 6.36
N ALA A 55 12.40 -8.61 7.07
CA ALA A 55 12.47 -8.70 8.53
C ALA A 55 13.47 -9.76 9.01
N GLY A 56 13.58 -10.89 8.30
CA GLY A 56 14.51 -11.97 8.66
C GLY A 56 15.98 -11.51 8.66
N GLY A 57 16.41 -10.83 7.58
CA GLY A 57 17.77 -10.29 7.49
C GLY A 57 18.04 -9.20 8.54
N ARG A 58 17.06 -8.33 8.81
CA ARG A 58 17.18 -7.31 9.86
C ARG A 58 17.18 -7.90 11.26
N LEU A 59 16.45 -8.99 11.49
CA LEU A 59 16.41 -9.69 12.77
C LEU A 59 17.74 -10.40 13.02
N ASN A 60 18.33 -11.00 11.98
CA ASN A 60 19.66 -11.60 12.06
C ASN A 60 20.74 -10.55 12.40
N ALA A 61 20.68 -9.37 11.80
CA ALA A 61 21.67 -8.31 12.03
C ALA A 61 21.46 -7.53 13.35
N ALA A 62 20.22 -7.15 13.69
CA ALA A 62 19.91 -6.33 14.87
C ALA A 62 19.58 -7.15 16.12
N GLY A 63 19.29 -8.44 15.97
CA GLY A 63 18.86 -9.32 17.07
C GLY A 63 17.50 -8.90 17.65
N PRO A 64 17.20 -9.31 18.89
CA PRO A 64 15.91 -9.05 19.55
C PRO A 64 15.51 -7.57 19.66
N SER A 65 16.50 -6.67 19.58
CA SER A 65 16.28 -5.22 19.59
C SER A 65 15.43 -4.71 18.42
N LEU A 66 15.30 -5.50 17.36
CA LEU A 66 14.46 -5.17 16.20
C LEU A 66 13.01 -4.86 16.59
N VAL A 67 12.47 -5.53 17.62
CA VAL A 67 11.11 -5.30 18.12
C VAL A 67 10.94 -3.85 18.59
N ILE A 68 11.95 -3.28 19.26
CA ILE A 68 11.92 -1.90 19.74
C ILE A 68 11.92 -0.94 18.55
N ALA A 69 12.74 -1.20 17.53
CA ALA A 69 12.76 -0.38 16.32
C ALA A 69 11.40 -0.38 15.61
N TYR A 70 10.76 -1.55 15.47
CA TYR A 70 9.41 -1.64 14.90
C TYR A 70 8.36 -0.93 15.77
N ALA A 71 8.45 -1.01 17.10
CA ALA A 71 7.53 -0.32 18.00
C ALA A 71 7.63 1.20 17.87
N VAL A 72 8.85 1.75 17.84
CA VAL A 72 9.08 3.20 17.68
C VAL A 72 8.62 3.68 16.31
N CYS A 73 9.01 3.00 15.23
CA CYS A 73 8.55 3.34 13.88
C CYS A 73 7.03 3.22 13.75
N GLY A 74 6.44 2.17 14.31
CA GLY A 74 5.00 1.93 14.31
C GLY A 74 4.23 3.00 15.08
N PHE A 75 4.76 3.50 16.19
CA PHE A 75 4.18 4.61 16.93
C PHE A 75 4.10 5.89 16.10
N PHE A 76 5.18 6.30 15.44
CA PHE A 76 5.16 7.47 14.56
C PHE A 76 4.26 7.27 13.34
N ALA A 77 4.30 6.08 12.72
CA ALA A 77 3.41 5.75 11.61
C ALA A 77 1.93 5.82 12.01
N PHE A 78 1.59 5.37 13.22
CA PHE A 78 0.23 5.48 13.79
C PHE A 78 -0.21 6.93 13.92
N LEU A 79 0.64 7.82 14.45
CA LEU A 79 0.30 9.25 14.56
C LEU A 79 0.06 9.90 13.18
N ILE A 80 0.90 9.57 12.20
CA ILE A 80 0.76 10.07 10.82
C ILE A 80 -0.54 9.57 10.20
N LEU A 81 -0.82 8.26 10.29
CA LEU A 81 -2.05 7.67 9.75
C LEU A 81 -3.30 8.22 10.42
N ARG A 82 -3.25 8.48 11.74
CA ARG A 82 -4.35 9.11 12.46
C ARG A 82 -4.62 10.52 11.93
N ALA A 83 -3.59 11.35 11.79
CA ALA A 83 -3.72 12.70 11.26
C ALA A 83 -4.23 12.70 9.80
N LEU A 84 -3.73 11.79 8.96
CA LEU A 84 -4.22 11.62 7.59
C LEU A 84 -5.69 11.13 7.57
N GLY A 85 -6.08 10.25 8.47
CA GLY A 85 -7.46 9.78 8.59
C GLY A 85 -8.44 10.89 8.96
N GLU A 86 -8.06 11.76 9.90
CA GLU A 86 -8.84 12.96 10.25
C GLU A 86 -8.95 13.92 9.05
N LEU A 87 -7.87 14.09 8.28
CA LEU A 87 -7.85 14.92 7.08
C LEU A 87 -8.78 14.38 5.96
N VAL A 88 -8.75 13.06 5.71
CA VAL A 88 -9.58 12.40 4.69
C VAL A 88 -11.07 12.48 5.05
N LEU A 89 -11.42 12.37 6.34
CA LEU A 89 -12.80 12.56 6.80
C LEU A 89 -13.26 14.01 6.63
N HIS A 90 -12.38 14.98 6.85
CA HIS A 90 -12.70 16.40 6.74
C HIS A 90 -12.79 16.88 5.28
N ARG A 91 -11.93 16.37 4.40
CA ARG A 91 -11.90 16.70 2.96
C ARG A 91 -11.84 15.41 2.12
N PRO A 92 -12.98 14.77 1.83
CA PRO A 92 -13.00 13.57 1.01
C PRO A 92 -12.62 13.93 -0.44
N SER A 93 -11.54 13.32 -0.94
CA SER A 93 -11.10 13.40 -2.34
C SER A 93 -10.81 11.99 -2.84
N SER A 94 -11.11 11.70 -4.10
CA SER A 94 -10.59 10.49 -4.78
C SER A 94 -9.09 10.53 -5.06
N GLY A 95 -8.47 11.70 -4.92
CA GLY A 95 -7.06 11.93 -5.16
C GLY A 95 -6.14 11.32 -4.09
N SER A 96 -4.88 11.13 -4.47
CA SER A 96 -3.80 10.74 -3.54
C SER A 96 -3.47 11.89 -2.58
N PHE A 97 -2.61 11.66 -1.57
CA PHE A 97 -2.14 12.71 -0.65
C PHE A 97 -1.52 13.93 -1.35
N VAL A 98 -1.06 13.75 -2.59
CA VAL A 98 -0.60 14.82 -3.49
C VAL A 98 -1.68 15.88 -3.71
N SER A 99 -2.96 15.49 -3.73
CA SER A 99 -4.11 16.40 -3.85
C SER A 99 -4.23 17.30 -2.61
N TYR A 100 -4.03 16.75 -1.42
CA TYR A 100 -3.95 17.55 -0.18
C TYR A 100 -2.71 18.45 -0.16
N ALA A 101 -1.56 17.98 -0.64
CA ALA A 101 -0.37 18.82 -0.75
C ALA A 101 -0.61 20.04 -1.67
N ARG A 102 -1.38 19.86 -2.75
CA ARG A 102 -1.80 20.96 -3.63
C ARG A 102 -2.70 21.95 -2.91
N GLU A 103 -3.69 21.46 -2.16
CA GLU A 103 -4.64 22.32 -1.44
C GLU A 103 -3.97 23.16 -0.35
N PHE A 104 -3.12 22.55 0.49
CA PHE A 104 -2.54 23.24 1.65
C PHE A 104 -1.21 23.96 1.38
N PHE A 105 -0.41 23.46 0.44
CA PHE A 105 0.96 23.95 0.19
C PHE A 105 1.19 24.47 -1.24
N GLY A 106 0.17 24.40 -2.11
CA GLY A 106 0.21 24.90 -3.48
C GLY A 106 0.88 23.96 -4.50
N GLU A 107 0.86 24.37 -5.77
CA GLU A 107 1.24 23.51 -6.90
C GLU A 107 2.70 23.03 -6.86
N LYS A 108 3.62 23.85 -6.33
CA LYS A 108 5.05 23.47 -6.23
C LYS A 108 5.25 22.30 -5.26
N ALA A 109 4.55 22.31 -4.13
CA ALA A 109 4.61 21.23 -3.17
C ALA A 109 3.90 19.96 -3.70
N ALA A 110 2.79 20.12 -4.42
CA ALA A 110 2.13 19.03 -5.13
C ALA A 110 3.05 18.36 -6.15
N PHE A 111 3.77 19.15 -6.96
CA PHE A 111 4.73 18.61 -7.92
C PHE A 111 5.84 17.79 -7.26
N VAL A 112 6.49 18.33 -6.22
CA VAL A 112 7.56 17.64 -5.50
C VAL A 112 7.02 16.36 -4.85
N SER A 113 5.93 16.46 -4.09
CA SER A 113 5.32 15.28 -3.44
C SER A 113 4.86 14.21 -4.43
N GLY A 114 4.33 14.61 -5.58
CA GLY A 114 3.96 13.70 -6.67
C GLY A 114 5.16 12.93 -7.25
N TRP A 115 6.29 13.61 -7.45
CA TRP A 115 7.52 12.95 -7.90
C TRP A 115 8.08 11.99 -6.84
N PHE A 116 8.14 12.41 -5.58
CA PHE A 116 8.56 11.53 -4.49
C PHE A 116 7.64 10.32 -4.35
N TYR A 117 6.33 10.51 -4.53
CA TYR A 117 5.34 9.43 -4.53
C TYR A 117 5.60 8.45 -5.68
N TRP A 118 5.79 8.95 -6.89
CA TRP A 118 6.07 8.11 -8.06
C TRP A 118 7.37 7.31 -7.88
N ILE A 119 8.46 7.96 -7.42
CA ILE A 119 9.73 7.29 -7.14
C ILE A 119 9.58 6.21 -6.07
N ASN A 120 8.83 6.50 -5.01
CA ASN A 120 8.55 5.55 -3.95
C ASN A 120 7.83 4.30 -4.49
N TRP A 121 6.80 4.46 -5.31
CA TRP A 121 6.10 3.35 -5.94
C TRP A 121 6.96 2.59 -6.96
N ALA A 122 7.76 3.29 -7.76
CA ALA A 122 8.68 2.67 -8.70
C ALA A 122 9.72 1.79 -7.96
N THR A 123 10.30 2.32 -6.88
CA THR A 123 11.26 1.58 -6.05
C THR A 123 10.60 0.39 -5.35
N THR A 124 9.39 0.57 -4.81
CA THR A 124 8.63 -0.50 -4.15
C THR A 124 8.32 -1.64 -5.13
N THR A 125 7.94 -1.30 -6.36
CA THR A 125 7.68 -2.29 -7.42
C THR A 125 8.93 -3.12 -7.73
N ILE A 126 10.11 -2.49 -7.78
CA ILE A 126 11.39 -3.20 -7.97
C ILE A 126 11.65 -4.16 -6.80
N VAL A 127 11.43 -3.72 -5.57
CA VAL A 127 11.59 -4.56 -4.37
C VAL A 127 10.65 -5.77 -4.43
N ASP A 128 9.39 -5.56 -4.82
CA ASP A 128 8.40 -6.64 -4.89
C ASP A 128 8.71 -7.67 -5.99
N ILE A 129 9.10 -7.22 -7.17
CA ILE A 129 9.53 -8.10 -8.27
C ILE A 129 10.79 -8.88 -7.89
N THR A 130 11.74 -8.22 -7.24
CA THR A 130 12.98 -8.87 -6.76
C THR A 130 12.66 -9.92 -5.70
N ALA A 131 11.75 -9.62 -4.79
CA ALA A 131 11.32 -10.57 -3.77
C ALA A 131 10.64 -11.79 -4.39
N ALA A 132 9.74 -11.59 -5.36
CA ALA A 132 9.11 -12.69 -6.09
C ALA A 132 10.17 -13.58 -6.77
N ALA A 133 11.16 -12.98 -7.43
CA ALA A 133 12.24 -13.71 -8.09
C ALA A 133 13.11 -14.50 -7.09
N LEU A 134 13.42 -13.92 -5.93
CA LEU A 134 14.16 -14.59 -4.86
C LEU A 134 13.38 -15.77 -4.26
N TYR A 135 12.07 -15.63 -4.06
CA TYR A 135 11.24 -16.75 -3.61
C TYR A 135 11.21 -17.87 -4.65
N MET A 136 11.05 -17.55 -5.94
CA MET A 136 11.07 -18.57 -6.99
C MET A 136 12.43 -19.28 -7.08
N ASN A 137 13.53 -18.55 -6.93
CA ASN A 137 14.86 -19.14 -6.87
C ASN A 137 15.04 -20.02 -5.62
N PHE A 138 14.54 -19.60 -4.46
CA PHE A 138 14.54 -20.39 -3.23
C PHE A 138 13.79 -21.72 -3.41
N PHE A 139 12.60 -21.70 -4.02
CA PHE A 139 11.84 -22.92 -4.33
C PHE A 139 12.51 -23.79 -5.40
N GLY A 140 13.37 -23.21 -6.24
CA GLY A 140 14.22 -23.96 -7.17
C GLY A 140 15.09 -25.02 -6.48
N ASN A 141 15.48 -24.82 -5.22
CA ASN A 141 16.23 -25.83 -4.46
C ASN A 141 15.41 -27.11 -4.20
N TYR A 142 14.09 -27.04 -4.24
CA TYR A 142 13.19 -28.18 -4.01
C TYR A 142 12.59 -28.72 -5.31
N ILE A 143 12.55 -27.92 -6.38
CA ILE A 143 11.90 -28.23 -7.66
C ILE A 143 12.91 -28.09 -8.81
N PRO A 144 13.38 -29.19 -9.42
CA PRO A 144 14.50 -29.17 -10.38
C PRO A 144 14.29 -28.28 -11.61
N TRP A 145 13.07 -28.21 -12.14
CA TRP A 145 12.79 -27.39 -13.33
C TRP A 145 12.84 -25.89 -13.02
N MET A 146 12.57 -25.49 -11.78
CA MET A 146 12.66 -24.09 -11.34
C MET A 146 14.11 -23.65 -11.13
N ALA A 147 15.01 -24.56 -10.76
CA ALA A 147 16.44 -24.28 -10.60
C ALA A 147 17.13 -23.91 -11.93
N ALA A 148 16.63 -24.44 -13.05
CA ALA A 148 17.18 -24.15 -14.37
C ALA A 148 16.87 -22.72 -14.86
N VAL A 149 15.90 -22.04 -14.24
CA VAL A 149 15.47 -20.70 -14.66
C VAL A 149 16.27 -19.63 -13.91
N PRO A 150 16.98 -18.73 -14.60
CA PRO A 150 17.77 -17.69 -13.95
C PRO A 150 16.87 -16.65 -13.25
N GLN A 151 17.38 -16.04 -12.18
CA GLN A 151 16.60 -15.11 -11.35
C GLN A 151 16.01 -13.93 -12.13
N TRP A 152 16.75 -13.37 -13.10
CA TRP A 152 16.24 -12.26 -13.93
C TRP A 152 15.01 -12.67 -14.75
N ALA A 153 14.93 -13.94 -15.17
CA ALA A 153 13.78 -14.44 -15.92
C ALA A 153 12.55 -14.55 -15.01
N TRP A 154 12.73 -14.99 -13.77
CA TRP A 154 11.65 -14.96 -12.76
C TRP A 154 11.15 -13.55 -12.47
N ALA A 155 12.05 -12.58 -12.35
CA ALA A 155 11.69 -11.17 -12.20
C ALA A 155 10.88 -10.64 -13.40
N LEU A 156 11.32 -10.95 -14.62
CA LEU A 156 10.61 -10.55 -15.84
C LEU A 156 9.22 -11.19 -15.94
N ILE A 157 9.10 -12.48 -15.62
CA ILE A 157 7.81 -13.19 -15.59
C ILE A 157 6.87 -12.54 -14.57
N ALA A 158 7.34 -12.26 -13.35
CA ALA A 158 6.54 -11.60 -12.32
C ALA A 158 6.04 -10.22 -12.79
N LEU A 159 6.92 -9.41 -13.40
CA LEU A 159 6.56 -8.11 -13.96
C LEU A 159 5.48 -8.22 -15.05
N VAL A 160 5.64 -9.14 -16.00
CA VAL A 160 4.68 -9.35 -17.09
C VAL A 160 3.33 -9.80 -16.56
N VAL A 161 3.30 -10.70 -15.57
CA VAL A 161 2.05 -11.17 -14.94
C VAL A 161 1.34 -10.02 -14.24
N VAL A 162 2.05 -9.23 -13.43
CA VAL A 162 1.45 -8.09 -12.71
C VAL A 162 0.92 -7.04 -13.71
N LEU A 163 1.69 -6.73 -14.76
CA LEU A 163 1.28 -5.80 -15.80
C LEU A 163 0.04 -6.31 -16.54
N ALA A 164 0.00 -7.60 -16.92
CA ALA A 164 -1.15 -8.20 -17.58
C ALA A 164 -2.41 -8.15 -16.71
N LEU A 165 -2.29 -8.49 -15.41
CA LEU A 165 -3.39 -8.39 -14.46
C LEU A 165 -3.90 -6.96 -14.30
N ASN A 166 -2.99 -5.97 -14.32
CA ASN A 166 -3.35 -4.55 -14.24
C ASN A 166 -4.21 -4.08 -15.43
N LEU A 167 -4.02 -4.68 -16.62
CA LEU A 167 -4.74 -4.32 -17.85
C LEU A 167 -6.15 -4.96 -17.98
N VAL A 168 -6.45 -6.04 -17.24
CA VAL A 168 -7.67 -6.84 -17.46
C VAL A 168 -8.92 -6.25 -16.82
N SER A 169 -8.90 -5.92 -15.52
CA SER A 169 -10.05 -5.30 -14.84
C SER A 169 -9.74 -4.95 -13.38
N VAL A 170 -10.12 -3.75 -12.95
CA VAL A 170 -10.02 -3.28 -11.55
C VAL A 170 -10.81 -4.15 -10.58
N LYS A 171 -11.91 -4.77 -11.03
CA LYS A 171 -12.72 -5.66 -10.19
C LYS A 171 -12.02 -6.98 -9.90
N VAL A 172 -11.39 -7.56 -10.93
CA VAL A 172 -10.62 -8.80 -10.79
C VAL A 172 -9.39 -8.55 -9.91
N PHE A 173 -8.73 -7.40 -10.09
CA PHE A 173 -7.63 -6.97 -9.22
C PHE A 173 -8.04 -6.92 -7.74
N GLY A 174 -9.18 -6.28 -7.42
CA GLY A 174 -9.66 -6.19 -6.04
C GLY A 174 -10.04 -7.54 -5.40
N GLU A 175 -10.50 -8.52 -6.18
CA GLU A 175 -10.73 -9.88 -5.68
C GLU A 175 -9.42 -10.66 -5.49
N MET A 176 -8.48 -10.53 -6.42
CA MET A 176 -7.16 -11.15 -6.32
C MET A 176 -6.38 -10.65 -5.11
N GLU A 177 -6.35 -9.33 -4.90
CA GLU A 177 -5.71 -8.72 -3.73
C GLU A 177 -6.34 -9.18 -2.42
N PHE A 178 -7.67 -9.31 -2.37
CA PHE A 178 -8.34 -9.86 -1.18
C PHE A 178 -7.83 -11.27 -0.84
N TRP A 179 -7.75 -12.17 -1.84
CA TRP A 179 -7.27 -13.53 -1.64
C TRP A 179 -5.77 -13.58 -1.29
N PHE A 180 -4.94 -12.78 -1.96
CA PHE A 180 -3.51 -12.71 -1.65
C PHE A 180 -3.24 -12.15 -0.25
N ALA A 181 -3.95 -11.09 0.16
CA ALA A 181 -3.88 -10.55 1.50
C ALA A 181 -4.31 -11.59 2.55
N LEU A 182 -5.36 -12.36 2.28
CA LEU A 182 -5.81 -13.44 3.16
C LEU A 182 -4.72 -14.51 3.36
N ILE A 183 -4.09 -14.96 2.27
CA ILE A 183 -3.00 -15.94 2.32
C ILE A 183 -1.81 -15.39 3.12
N LYS A 184 -1.42 -14.13 2.89
CA LYS A 184 -0.34 -13.47 3.65
C LYS A 184 -0.64 -13.45 5.16
N VAL A 185 -1.84 -13.04 5.55
CA VAL A 185 -2.25 -12.98 6.96
C VAL A 185 -2.29 -14.37 7.57
N ALA A 186 -2.88 -15.35 6.88
CA ALA A 186 -2.92 -16.73 7.35
C ALA A 186 -1.51 -17.31 7.55
N ALA A 187 -0.59 -17.05 6.62
CA ALA A 187 0.80 -17.49 6.72
C ALA A 187 1.49 -16.90 7.96
N LEU A 188 1.28 -15.62 8.27
CA LEU A 188 1.83 -15.00 9.48
C LEU A 188 1.23 -15.58 10.76
N VAL A 189 -0.08 -15.81 10.79
CA VAL A 189 -0.75 -16.41 11.96
C VAL A 189 -0.21 -17.82 12.21
N ILE A 190 -0.09 -18.64 11.16
CA ILE A 190 0.50 -19.99 11.26
C ILE A 190 1.95 -19.90 11.74
N PHE A 191 2.76 -19.02 11.15
CA PHE A 191 4.14 -18.81 11.56
C PHE A 191 4.27 -18.42 13.04
N LEU A 192 3.42 -17.51 13.55
CA LEU A 192 3.44 -17.11 14.95
C LEU A 192 2.99 -18.24 15.88
N ILE A 193 1.96 -19.00 15.52
CA ILE A 193 1.49 -20.14 16.32
C ILE A 193 2.60 -21.20 16.42
N VAL A 194 3.17 -21.59 15.29
CA VAL A 194 4.26 -22.58 15.24
C VAL A 194 5.49 -22.05 15.98
N GLY A 195 5.92 -20.81 15.71
CA GLY A 195 7.07 -20.20 16.39
C GLY A 195 6.89 -20.11 17.91
N THR A 196 5.69 -19.74 18.37
CA THR A 196 5.37 -19.68 19.81
C THR A 196 5.37 -21.07 20.43
N TYR A 197 4.82 -22.07 19.74
CA TYR A 197 4.89 -23.47 20.16
C TYR A 197 6.34 -23.94 20.32
N PHE A 198 7.20 -23.68 19.32
CA PHE A 198 8.62 -24.01 19.37
C PHE A 198 9.33 -23.32 20.55
N VAL A 199 9.05 -22.04 20.81
CA VAL A 199 9.66 -21.30 21.94
C VAL A 199 9.23 -21.86 23.30
N ILE A 200 7.96 -22.24 23.46
CA ILE A 200 7.43 -22.72 24.74
C ILE A 200 7.86 -24.16 25.02
N PHE A 201 7.81 -25.04 24.01
CA PHE A 201 8.03 -26.48 24.17
C PHE A 201 9.47 -26.92 23.85
N GLY A 202 10.30 -26.04 23.28
CA GLY A 202 11.76 -26.22 23.21
C GLY A 202 12.25 -27.45 22.45
N THR A 203 11.43 -28.02 21.57
CA THR A 203 11.84 -29.03 20.59
C THR A 203 12.07 -28.38 19.25
#